data_AF-A0A1I4TMZ5-F1
#
_entry.id   AF-A0A1I4TMZ5-F1
#
_cell.length_a   1.000
_cell.length_b   1.000
_cell.length_c   1.000
_cell.angle_alpha   90.00
_cell.angle_beta   90.00
_cell.angle_gamma   90.00
#
_symmetry.space_group_name_H-M   'P 1'
#
loop_
_entity.id
_entity.type
_entity.pdbx_description
1 polymer ?
#
loop_
_entity_poly.entity_id
_entity_poly.type
_entity_poly.pdbx_seq_one_letter_code
_entity_poly.pdbx_strand_id
1 'polypeptide(L)'
;MGILWTGNPFVDAGIAAILAATETLKPEEVKDEELRKAAERLEQILLSDQSLGINVEDSFARKELSQVFPNSELVNPSNWKGGPEAVRKKFRNALKADLERALLCLKNNGSSTCLLCGRKAPTEGTVAVRKDKVPMLSGMVNFYSAFTAGVTICGVCAFAIRFLPMSITRTGGTGRLWFLHIQSPEIASEISKTYCWAKFELAKSSNSPLKFYNEWQTAGDAGTVLYVLCELLSRAGYQLRNVCLNPMPTTAYIFSNDLRKPFVTAYSIPNKLLKFLAGLQIKGNHFFDRFRRELLRVPKNLDDKDKKGREAFVRDVSLRMLNREKIIALCLDHGNEAEGKTPSLRGGWVAQGLYLLEVLEMLESKLSIIENLGIKIARDDDSRKYIMQLRKSENLYGLFLDFVKKGLITHDQFYTLLPPNDDLRASEIRDMVLGVIYEWQNCRDRGLEFPEVTKNEVILVEDQIIKRIRQIGERLLGSLPSPERWIARLQTARSPAQIRGVYLRAVRDGAIGFNDFVFLVPLEDRGMLWLLRDYLLAFLFEKTAGNGSLPEEVISFEDREELF
;
A
#
# COMPACT_ATOMS: atom_id res chain seq x y z
N MET A 1 -13.16 -22.58 30.41
CA MET A 1 -12.13 -21.90 29.60
C MET A 1 -12.84 -21.00 28.59
N GLY A 2 -12.26 -19.86 28.20
CA GLY A 2 -12.85 -19.00 27.15
C GLY A 2 -12.49 -19.43 25.74
N ILE A 3 -12.95 -18.69 24.73
CA ILE A 3 -12.53 -18.89 23.35
C ILE A 3 -11.13 -18.31 23.17
N LEU A 4 -10.40 -18.77 22.16
CA LEU A 4 -9.08 -18.23 21.76
C LEU A 4 -9.10 -18.01 20.25
N TRP A 5 -8.29 -17.07 19.78
CA TRP A 5 -7.93 -17.00 18.35
C TRP A 5 -7.38 -18.35 17.88
N THR A 6 -7.73 -18.72 16.65
CA THR A 6 -7.41 -20.03 16.08
C THR A 6 -6.31 -19.98 15.04
N GLY A 7 -6.05 -18.79 14.48
CA GLY A 7 -5.18 -18.63 13.32
C GLY A 7 -5.86 -18.99 12.00
N ASN A 8 -7.06 -19.60 12.03
CA ASN A 8 -7.86 -19.81 10.84
C ASN A 8 -8.69 -18.56 10.52
N PRO A 9 -8.53 -17.95 9.33
CA PRO A 9 -9.10 -16.64 9.04
C PRO A 9 -10.64 -16.62 9.07
N PHE A 10 -11.30 -17.69 8.60
CA PHE A 10 -12.76 -17.76 8.58
C PHE A 10 -13.35 -17.97 9.99
N VAL A 11 -12.67 -18.77 10.82
CA VAL A 11 -13.07 -18.97 12.22
C VAL A 11 -12.85 -17.70 13.02
N ASP A 12 -11.68 -17.06 12.86
CA ASP A 12 -11.33 -15.84 13.58
C ASP A 12 -12.25 -14.68 13.19
N ALA A 13 -12.63 -14.53 11.91
CA ALA A 13 -13.66 -13.58 11.52
C ALA A 13 -14.98 -13.85 12.27
N GLY A 14 -15.43 -15.12 12.33
CA GLY A 14 -16.58 -15.52 13.13
C GLY A 14 -16.46 -15.19 14.63
N ILE A 15 -15.28 -15.40 15.23
CA ILE A 15 -15.00 -15.02 16.62
C ILE A 15 -15.13 -13.50 16.80
N ALA A 16 -14.58 -12.70 15.87
CA ALA A 16 -14.70 -11.24 15.93
C ALA A 16 -16.16 -10.76 15.86
N ALA A 17 -17.00 -11.42 15.05
CA ALA A 17 -18.44 -11.18 15.05
C ALA A 17 -19.12 -11.56 16.36
N ILE A 18 -18.71 -12.64 17.02
CA ILE A 18 -19.20 -13.01 18.36
C ILE A 18 -18.84 -11.92 19.36
N LEU A 19 -17.57 -11.46 19.39
CA LEU A 19 -17.14 -10.38 20.27
C LEU A 19 -17.98 -9.11 20.09
N ALA A 20 -18.27 -8.76 18.84
CA ALA A 20 -19.12 -7.62 18.51
C ALA A 20 -20.58 -7.83 18.95
N ALA A 21 -21.08 -9.06 18.91
CA ALA A 21 -22.43 -9.41 19.32
C ALA A 21 -22.63 -9.36 20.84
N THR A 22 -21.61 -9.73 21.60
CA THR A 22 -21.61 -9.84 23.06
C THR A 22 -20.97 -8.64 23.77
N GLU A 23 -20.40 -7.72 23.01
CA GLU A 23 -19.70 -6.53 23.52
C GLU A 23 -18.53 -6.87 24.45
N THR A 24 -17.94 -8.06 24.28
CA THR A 24 -16.76 -8.52 25.02
C THR A 24 -15.48 -8.05 24.34
N LEU A 25 -14.47 -7.67 25.12
CA LEU A 25 -13.23 -7.12 24.59
C LEU A 25 -12.26 -8.20 24.13
N LYS A 26 -12.32 -9.41 24.71
CA LYS A 26 -11.35 -10.47 24.42
C LYS A 26 -12.03 -11.83 24.18
N PRO A 27 -11.51 -12.69 23.28
CA PRO A 27 -12.01 -14.05 23.09
C PRO A 27 -12.13 -14.87 24.37
N GLU A 28 -11.19 -14.69 25.30
CA GLU A 28 -11.09 -15.43 26.56
C GLU A 28 -12.25 -15.09 27.52
N GLU A 29 -12.89 -13.95 27.33
CA GLU A 29 -14.03 -13.48 28.13
C GLU A 29 -15.35 -14.09 27.65
N VAL A 30 -15.39 -14.64 26.44
CA VAL A 30 -16.57 -15.31 25.88
C VAL A 30 -16.79 -16.66 26.58
N LYS A 31 -17.82 -16.71 27.42
CA LYS A 31 -18.24 -17.87 28.23
C LYS A 31 -19.60 -18.40 27.78
N ASP A 32 -20.15 -19.37 28.52
CA ASP A 32 -21.44 -20.04 28.26
C ASP A 32 -22.57 -19.03 27.98
N GLU A 33 -22.71 -18.05 28.87
CA GLU A 33 -23.73 -16.99 28.76
C GLU A 33 -23.56 -16.13 27.50
N GLU A 34 -22.34 -15.72 27.19
CA GLU A 34 -22.06 -14.89 26.02
C GLU A 34 -22.29 -15.65 24.71
N LEU A 35 -21.98 -16.96 24.67
CA LEU A 35 -22.31 -17.81 23.53
C LEU A 35 -23.83 -17.94 23.30
N ARG A 36 -24.62 -17.99 24.37
CA ARG A 36 -26.09 -18.02 24.27
C ARG A 36 -26.64 -16.71 23.75
N LYS A 37 -26.20 -15.58 24.31
CA LYS A 37 -26.56 -14.24 23.83
C LYS A 37 -26.19 -14.04 22.36
N ALA A 38 -25.00 -14.48 21.95
CA ALA A 38 -24.56 -14.43 20.57
C ALA A 38 -25.49 -15.26 19.66
N ALA A 39 -25.86 -16.47 20.06
CA ALA A 39 -26.77 -17.33 19.30
C ALA A 39 -28.15 -16.68 19.11
N GLU A 40 -28.73 -16.14 20.19
CA GLU A 40 -30.01 -15.44 20.14
C GLU A 40 -29.98 -14.25 19.17
N ARG A 41 -28.91 -13.44 19.24
CA ARG A 41 -28.73 -12.29 18.34
C ARG A 41 -28.58 -12.73 16.88
N LEU A 42 -27.86 -13.83 16.62
CA LEU A 42 -27.73 -14.38 15.28
C LEU A 42 -29.08 -14.87 14.72
N GLU A 43 -29.89 -15.54 15.55
CA GLU A 43 -31.24 -15.96 15.16
C GLU A 43 -32.13 -14.76 14.82
N GLN A 44 -32.10 -13.70 15.63
CA GLN A 44 -32.89 -12.48 15.39
C GLN A 44 -32.60 -11.85 14.02
N ILE A 45 -31.34 -11.89 13.57
CA ILE A 45 -30.95 -11.38 12.25
C ILE A 45 -31.27 -12.39 11.14
N LEU A 46 -30.72 -13.61 11.22
CA LEU A 46 -30.76 -14.55 10.10
C LEU A 46 -32.15 -15.18 9.87
N LEU A 47 -33.01 -15.21 10.88
CA LEU A 47 -34.39 -15.72 10.78
C LEU A 47 -35.45 -14.64 10.54
N SER A 48 -35.03 -13.38 10.47
CA SER A 48 -35.92 -12.25 10.14
C SER A 48 -36.59 -12.43 8.78
N ASP A 49 -37.76 -11.82 8.61
CA ASP A 49 -38.46 -11.81 7.32
C ASP A 49 -37.59 -11.20 6.22
N GLN A 50 -36.85 -10.14 6.54
CA GLN A 50 -35.96 -9.45 5.62
C GLN A 50 -34.77 -10.33 5.19
N SER A 51 -34.23 -11.17 6.10
CA SER A 51 -33.20 -12.16 5.75
C SER A 51 -33.75 -13.23 4.81
N LEU A 52 -34.96 -13.70 5.10
CA LEU A 52 -35.64 -14.78 4.37
C LEU A 52 -36.22 -14.30 3.03
N GLY A 53 -36.36 -12.99 2.81
CA GLY A 53 -36.98 -12.41 1.61
C GLY A 53 -38.50 -12.44 1.65
N ILE A 54 -39.08 -12.32 2.85
CA ILE A 54 -40.52 -12.28 3.10
C ILE A 54 -40.91 -10.81 3.17
N ASN A 55 -41.89 -10.40 2.36
CA ASN A 55 -42.38 -9.02 2.28
C ASN A 55 -41.31 -7.97 1.92
N VAL A 56 -40.23 -8.40 1.27
CA VAL A 56 -39.17 -7.52 0.72
C VAL A 56 -38.74 -8.02 -0.65
N GLU A 57 -38.12 -7.15 -1.45
CA GLU A 57 -37.78 -7.42 -2.86
C GLU A 57 -36.71 -8.52 -3.04
N ASP A 58 -35.84 -8.71 -2.04
CA ASP A 58 -34.67 -9.59 -2.13
C ASP A 58 -34.51 -10.49 -0.89
N SER A 59 -34.06 -11.73 -1.10
CA SER A 59 -33.72 -12.67 -0.02
C SER A 59 -32.20 -12.67 0.21
N PHE A 60 -31.76 -12.17 1.38
CA PHE A 60 -30.37 -12.27 1.82
C PHE A 60 -29.91 -13.73 1.85
N ALA A 61 -30.73 -14.62 2.41
CA ALA A 61 -30.43 -16.04 2.50
C ALA A 61 -30.14 -16.65 1.11
N ARG A 62 -30.97 -16.38 0.10
CA ARG A 62 -30.80 -17.01 -1.22
C ARG A 62 -29.75 -16.34 -2.10
N LYS A 63 -29.56 -15.02 -1.99
CA LYS A 63 -28.62 -14.26 -2.85
C LYS A 63 -27.24 -14.09 -2.25
N GLU A 64 -27.17 -13.62 -1.01
CA GLU A 64 -25.93 -13.22 -0.36
C GLU A 64 -25.32 -14.41 0.38
N LEU A 65 -26.10 -15.05 1.25
CA LEU A 65 -25.61 -16.15 2.09
C LEU A 65 -25.24 -17.40 1.28
N SER A 66 -25.84 -17.60 0.11
CA SER A 66 -25.47 -18.70 -0.80
C SER A 66 -24.04 -18.59 -1.35
N GLN A 67 -23.47 -17.38 -1.37
CA GLN A 67 -22.06 -17.14 -1.73
C GLN A 67 -21.10 -17.44 -0.58
N VAL A 68 -21.60 -17.64 0.64
CA VAL A 68 -20.81 -17.98 1.84
C VAL A 68 -21.02 -19.45 2.23
N PHE A 69 -22.27 -19.90 2.31
CA PHE A 69 -22.67 -21.25 2.72
C PHE A 69 -23.67 -21.85 1.71
N PRO A 70 -23.19 -22.30 0.53
CA PRO A 70 -24.05 -22.89 -0.48
C PRO A 70 -24.73 -24.15 0.08
N ASN A 71 -26.02 -24.34 -0.22
CA ASN A 71 -26.82 -25.48 0.27
C ASN A 71 -26.92 -25.62 1.81
N SER A 72 -26.66 -24.55 2.55
CA SER A 72 -26.92 -24.50 4.00
C SER A 72 -28.42 -24.55 4.33
N GLU A 73 -28.76 -24.60 5.63
CA GLU A 73 -30.14 -24.73 6.11
C GLU A 73 -31.05 -23.65 5.50
N LEU A 74 -30.60 -22.40 5.51
CA LEU A 74 -31.35 -21.23 5.02
C LEU A 74 -31.37 -21.13 3.49
N VAL A 75 -30.34 -21.66 2.82
CA VAL A 75 -30.14 -21.54 1.37
C VAL A 75 -30.82 -22.67 0.60
N ASN A 76 -30.80 -23.89 1.13
CA ASN A 76 -31.19 -25.09 0.38
C ASN A 76 -32.71 -25.09 0.06
N PRO A 77 -33.11 -25.11 -1.23
CA PRO A 77 -34.51 -25.09 -1.63
C PRO A 77 -35.36 -26.21 -1.02
N SER A 78 -34.79 -27.39 -0.76
CA SER A 78 -35.55 -28.51 -0.17
C SER A 78 -36.09 -28.21 1.24
N ASN A 79 -35.44 -27.29 1.96
CA ASN A 79 -35.86 -26.88 3.30
C ASN A 79 -37.06 -25.95 3.29
N TRP A 80 -37.34 -25.31 2.15
CA TRP A 80 -38.44 -24.36 1.97
C TRP A 80 -39.76 -25.00 1.57
N LYS A 81 -39.79 -26.32 1.30
CA LYS A 81 -41.03 -27.05 0.94
C LYS A 81 -42.12 -26.96 2.02
N GLY A 82 -41.74 -26.78 3.29
CA GLY A 82 -42.65 -26.57 4.42
C GLY A 82 -42.89 -25.11 4.79
N GLY A 83 -42.55 -24.16 3.91
CA GLY A 83 -42.66 -22.73 4.15
C GLY A 83 -41.56 -22.14 5.06
N PRO A 84 -41.65 -20.83 5.38
CA PRO A 84 -40.66 -20.12 6.19
C PRO A 84 -40.40 -20.72 7.58
N GLU A 85 -41.42 -21.23 8.27
CA GLU A 85 -41.22 -21.75 9.62
C GLU A 85 -40.44 -23.08 9.63
N ALA A 86 -40.57 -23.88 8.57
CA ALA A 86 -39.80 -25.12 8.43
C ALA A 86 -38.29 -24.83 8.28
N VAL A 87 -37.92 -23.80 7.51
CA VAL A 87 -36.51 -23.39 7.35
C VAL A 87 -35.98 -22.73 8.63
N ARG A 88 -36.79 -21.91 9.32
CA ARG A 88 -36.46 -21.35 10.64
C ARG A 88 -36.14 -22.46 11.64
N LYS A 89 -37.05 -23.43 11.80
CA LYS A 89 -36.87 -24.56 12.71
C LYS A 89 -35.61 -25.36 12.41
N LYS A 90 -35.31 -25.62 11.12
CA LYS A 90 -34.08 -26.33 10.72
C LYS A 90 -32.81 -25.57 11.12
N PHE A 91 -32.78 -24.25 10.90
CA PHE A 91 -31.64 -23.45 11.29
C PHE A 91 -31.47 -23.36 12.81
N ARG A 92 -32.55 -23.09 13.58
CA ARG A 92 -32.50 -23.07 15.06
C ARG A 92 -31.95 -24.38 15.62
N ASN A 93 -32.44 -25.51 15.13
CA ASN A 93 -31.96 -26.83 15.57
C ASN A 93 -30.47 -27.04 15.26
N ALA A 94 -30.01 -26.63 14.08
CA ALA A 94 -28.61 -26.75 13.71
C ALA A 94 -27.70 -25.82 14.52
N LEU A 95 -28.11 -24.57 14.74
CA LEU A 95 -27.38 -23.61 15.56
C LEU A 95 -27.31 -24.07 17.02
N LYS A 96 -28.42 -24.57 17.58
CA LYS A 96 -28.46 -25.14 18.93
C LYS A 96 -27.50 -26.32 19.08
N ALA A 97 -27.45 -27.23 18.11
CA ALA A 97 -26.51 -28.34 18.12
C ALA A 97 -25.04 -27.87 18.09
N ASP A 98 -24.73 -26.85 17.26
CA ASP A 98 -23.38 -26.28 17.21
C ASP A 98 -23.01 -25.56 18.52
N LEU A 99 -23.96 -24.86 19.14
CA LEU A 99 -23.80 -24.23 20.47
C LEU A 99 -23.53 -25.27 21.55
N GLU A 100 -24.32 -26.34 21.63
CA GLU A 100 -24.14 -27.42 22.62
C GLU A 100 -22.75 -28.06 22.50
N ARG A 101 -22.28 -28.33 21.27
CA ARG A 101 -20.91 -28.82 21.04
C ARG A 101 -19.86 -27.79 21.47
N ALA A 102 -20.07 -26.50 21.17
CA ALA A 102 -19.14 -25.45 21.59
C ALA A 102 -19.02 -25.39 23.12
N LEU A 103 -20.15 -25.44 23.83
CA LEU A 103 -20.19 -25.46 25.29
C LEU A 103 -19.49 -26.69 25.88
N LEU A 104 -19.63 -27.86 25.25
CA LEU A 104 -18.93 -29.06 25.65
C LEU A 104 -17.40 -28.91 25.49
N CYS A 105 -16.96 -28.36 24.35
CA CYS A 105 -15.55 -28.09 24.08
C CYS A 105 -14.92 -27.04 25.01
N LEU A 106 -15.70 -26.11 25.59
CA LEU A 106 -15.18 -25.13 26.56
C LEU A 106 -14.96 -25.71 27.97
N LYS A 107 -15.62 -26.84 28.27
CA LYS A 107 -15.61 -27.50 29.59
C LYS A 107 -14.65 -28.69 29.63
N ASN A 108 -14.52 -29.42 28.52
CA ASN A 108 -13.79 -30.68 28.46
C ASN A 108 -12.74 -30.68 27.35
N ASN A 109 -11.57 -31.25 27.67
CA ASN A 109 -10.60 -31.66 26.66
C ASN A 109 -10.92 -33.08 26.17
N GLY A 110 -10.41 -33.47 25.01
CA GLY A 110 -10.58 -34.83 24.51
C GLY A 110 -9.41 -35.32 23.66
N SER A 111 -9.65 -36.34 22.84
CA SER A 111 -8.64 -36.97 21.97
C SER A 111 -8.74 -36.56 20.50
N SER A 112 -9.88 -36.00 20.07
CA SER A 112 -10.15 -35.69 18.66
C SER A 112 -9.58 -34.32 18.29
N THR A 113 -8.70 -34.27 17.29
CA THR A 113 -8.05 -33.02 16.84
C THR A 113 -8.95 -32.26 15.86
N CYS A 114 -9.22 -30.99 16.14
CA CYS A 114 -9.90 -30.10 15.21
C CYS A 114 -8.98 -29.72 14.04
N LEU A 115 -9.43 -29.93 12.80
CA LEU A 115 -8.64 -29.61 11.61
C LEU A 115 -8.52 -28.10 11.31
N LEU A 116 -9.30 -27.23 11.97
CA LEU A 116 -9.22 -25.78 11.77
C LEU A 116 -8.34 -25.07 12.81
N CYS A 117 -8.42 -25.47 14.07
CA CYS A 117 -7.69 -24.79 15.17
C CYS A 117 -6.64 -25.66 15.85
N GLY A 118 -6.48 -26.92 15.45
CA GLY A 118 -5.52 -27.86 16.04
C GLY A 118 -5.80 -28.32 17.47
N ARG A 119 -6.80 -27.74 18.15
CA ARG A 119 -7.13 -28.12 19.54
C ARG A 119 -7.74 -29.51 19.60
N LYS A 120 -7.44 -30.23 20.68
CA LYS A 120 -8.10 -31.48 21.01
C LYS A 120 -9.47 -31.21 21.67
N ALA A 121 -10.48 -31.92 21.24
CA ALA A 121 -11.85 -31.82 21.72
C ALA A 121 -12.43 -33.21 22.04
N PRO A 122 -13.44 -33.30 22.93
CA PRO A 122 -14.23 -34.51 23.10
C PRO A 122 -14.86 -34.93 21.78
N THR A 123 -14.96 -36.23 21.51
CA THR A 123 -15.50 -36.75 20.25
C THR A 123 -16.93 -36.26 20.02
N GLU A 124 -17.76 -36.23 21.07
CA GLU A 124 -19.13 -35.72 21.06
C GLU A 124 -19.20 -34.21 20.82
N GLY A 125 -18.10 -33.50 21.10
CA GLY A 125 -17.92 -32.07 20.83
C GLY A 125 -17.40 -31.77 19.43
N THR A 126 -17.19 -32.78 18.59
CA THR A 126 -16.75 -32.60 17.20
C THR A 126 -17.87 -32.87 16.20
N VAL A 127 -17.72 -32.34 14.98
CA VAL A 127 -18.67 -32.52 13.88
C VAL A 127 -17.92 -32.60 12.55
N ALA A 128 -18.39 -33.50 11.68
CA ALA A 128 -17.94 -33.55 10.28
C ALA A 128 -18.70 -32.51 9.46
N VAL A 129 -17.97 -31.65 8.75
CA VAL A 129 -18.52 -30.52 7.99
C VAL A 129 -17.99 -30.49 6.55
N ARG A 130 -18.76 -29.87 5.67
CA ARG A 130 -18.40 -29.65 4.26
C ARG A 130 -18.60 -28.18 3.87
N LYS A 131 -18.52 -27.91 2.57
CA LYS A 131 -18.65 -26.58 1.95
C LYS A 131 -19.93 -25.82 2.35
N ASP A 132 -21.00 -26.53 2.70
CA ASP A 132 -22.26 -25.93 3.15
C ASP A 132 -22.21 -25.36 4.58
N LYS A 133 -21.13 -25.62 5.32
CA LYS A 133 -20.88 -25.11 6.67
C LYS A 133 -19.58 -24.35 6.79
N VAL A 134 -18.53 -24.73 6.06
CA VAL A 134 -17.20 -24.12 6.13
C VAL A 134 -16.77 -23.69 4.73
N PRO A 135 -16.47 -22.40 4.50
CA PRO A 135 -16.05 -21.94 3.19
C PRO A 135 -14.74 -22.57 2.74
N MET A 136 -14.55 -22.64 1.42
CA MET A 136 -13.35 -23.15 0.76
C MET A 136 -13.06 -24.64 0.93
N LEU A 137 -13.89 -25.40 1.66
CA LEU A 137 -13.85 -26.86 1.59
C LEU A 137 -14.33 -27.33 0.21
N SER A 138 -13.62 -28.30 -0.36
CA SER A 138 -13.95 -28.94 -1.64
C SER A 138 -13.98 -30.46 -1.50
N GLY A 139 -14.61 -31.15 -2.45
CA GLY A 139 -14.72 -32.61 -2.48
C GLY A 139 -16.15 -33.14 -2.34
N MET A 140 -16.43 -34.26 -3.01
CA MET A 140 -17.61 -35.10 -2.71
C MET A 140 -17.25 -36.08 -1.60
N VAL A 141 -18.25 -36.71 -0.95
CA VAL A 141 -18.05 -37.65 0.18
C VAL A 141 -16.98 -38.72 -0.14
N ASN A 142 -16.92 -39.18 -1.38
CA ASN A 142 -15.97 -40.21 -1.84
C ASN A 142 -14.51 -39.73 -1.94
N PHE A 143 -14.23 -38.44 -1.79
CA PHE A 143 -12.90 -37.84 -1.97
C PHE A 143 -12.35 -37.20 -0.69
N TYR A 144 -13.06 -37.31 0.44
CA TYR A 144 -12.50 -36.99 1.74
C TYR A 144 -11.73 -38.21 2.28
N SER A 145 -10.64 -37.95 3.00
CA SER A 145 -9.76 -38.98 3.55
C SER A 145 -10.54 -40.00 4.38
N ALA A 146 -10.21 -41.29 4.22
CA ALA A 146 -10.86 -42.39 4.93
C ALA A 146 -12.39 -42.48 4.74
N PHE A 147 -12.91 -41.99 3.60
CA PHE A 147 -14.36 -41.97 3.29
C PHE A 147 -15.20 -41.21 4.34
N THR A 148 -14.61 -40.22 5.00
CA THR A 148 -15.36 -39.41 5.96
C THR A 148 -16.41 -38.56 5.25
N ALA A 149 -17.48 -38.22 5.96
CA ALA A 149 -18.53 -37.35 5.44
C ALA A 149 -18.08 -35.88 5.21
N GLY A 150 -16.85 -35.54 5.57
CA GLY A 150 -16.26 -34.21 5.50
C GLY A 150 -15.04 -34.05 6.40
N VAL A 151 -14.72 -32.80 6.73
CA VAL A 151 -13.62 -32.41 7.63
C VAL A 151 -14.14 -32.37 9.07
N THR A 152 -13.43 -33.02 10.00
CA THR A 152 -13.79 -33.00 11.43
C THR A 152 -13.28 -31.73 12.10
N ILE A 153 -14.19 -30.99 12.73
CA ILE A 153 -13.89 -29.74 13.46
C ILE A 153 -14.54 -29.76 14.85
N CYS A 154 -13.98 -29.00 15.80
CA CYS A 154 -14.58 -28.85 17.13
C CYS A 154 -15.79 -27.90 17.12
N GLY A 155 -16.65 -28.04 18.12
CA GLY A 155 -17.87 -27.25 18.27
C GLY A 155 -17.64 -25.75 18.33
N VAL A 156 -16.55 -25.29 18.95
CA VAL A 156 -16.20 -23.86 19.00
C VAL A 156 -15.96 -23.30 17.59
N CYS A 157 -15.20 -24.01 16.75
CA CYS A 157 -14.97 -23.59 15.36
C CYS A 157 -16.25 -23.67 14.52
N ALA A 158 -17.04 -24.73 14.69
CA ALA A 158 -18.31 -24.89 13.98
C ALA A 158 -19.29 -23.75 14.30
N PHE A 159 -19.43 -23.43 15.59
CA PHE A 159 -20.26 -22.34 16.07
C PHE A 159 -19.75 -20.98 15.58
N ALA A 160 -18.46 -20.68 15.74
CA ALA A 160 -17.87 -19.42 15.29
C ALA A 160 -18.09 -19.17 13.79
N ILE A 161 -17.96 -20.20 12.95
CA ILE A 161 -18.18 -20.04 11.50
C ILE A 161 -19.62 -19.63 11.18
N ARG A 162 -20.63 -19.98 12.00
CA ARG A 162 -22.01 -19.49 11.81
C ARG A 162 -22.10 -17.97 11.83
N PHE A 163 -21.17 -17.30 12.52
CA PHE A 163 -21.10 -15.85 12.66
C PHE A 163 -20.28 -15.17 11.56
N LEU A 164 -19.59 -15.92 10.70
CA LEU A 164 -18.79 -15.37 9.61
C LEU A 164 -19.54 -14.32 8.74
N PRO A 165 -20.84 -14.49 8.39
CA PRO A 165 -21.58 -13.46 7.65
C PRO A 165 -21.63 -12.10 8.37
N MET A 166 -21.48 -12.07 9.69
CA MET A 166 -21.48 -10.85 10.50
C MET A 166 -20.08 -10.18 10.58
N SER A 167 -19.14 -10.63 9.75
CA SER A 167 -17.83 -10.01 9.57
C SER A 167 -17.47 -9.79 8.10
N ILE A 168 -18.39 -10.08 7.18
CA ILE A 168 -18.17 -9.97 5.74
C ILE A 168 -18.80 -8.69 5.21
N THR A 169 -18.06 -8.00 4.34
CA THR A 169 -18.57 -6.89 3.53
C THR A 169 -18.26 -7.12 2.05
N ARG A 170 -18.72 -6.25 1.16
CA ARG A 170 -18.41 -6.28 -0.27
C ARG A 170 -17.36 -5.25 -0.63
N THR A 171 -16.52 -5.52 -1.63
CA THR A 171 -15.55 -4.54 -2.14
C THR A 171 -16.20 -3.47 -3.01
N GLY A 172 -15.64 -2.26 -3.03
CA GLY A 172 -16.05 -1.16 -3.89
C GLY A 172 -15.80 -1.47 -5.38
N GLY A 173 -16.81 -1.22 -6.22
CA GLY A 173 -16.76 -1.47 -7.66
C GLY A 173 -17.09 -2.92 -8.05
N THR A 174 -16.26 -3.90 -7.67
CA THR A 174 -16.44 -5.31 -8.09
C THR A 174 -17.46 -6.08 -7.25
N GLY A 175 -17.77 -5.60 -6.04
CA GLY A 175 -18.77 -6.20 -5.16
C GLY A 175 -18.38 -7.58 -4.61
N ARG A 176 -17.09 -7.93 -4.55
CA ARG A 176 -16.63 -9.24 -4.06
C ARG A 176 -16.72 -9.32 -2.53
N LEU A 177 -16.98 -10.51 -1.97
CA LEU A 177 -17.00 -10.69 -0.52
C LEU A 177 -15.59 -10.59 0.04
N TRP A 178 -15.46 -9.91 1.18
CA TRP A 178 -14.18 -9.85 1.88
C TRP A 178 -14.34 -9.59 3.38
N PHE A 179 -13.29 -9.91 4.12
CA PHE A 179 -13.14 -9.55 5.54
C PHE A 179 -11.65 -9.30 5.87
N LEU A 180 -11.41 -8.61 6.98
CA LEU A 180 -10.08 -8.36 7.50
C LEU A 180 -9.75 -9.39 8.60
N HIS A 181 -8.67 -10.14 8.42
CA HIS A 181 -8.12 -11.01 9.46
C HIS A 181 -7.00 -10.28 10.17
N ILE A 182 -7.23 -10.00 11.45
CA ILE A 182 -6.29 -9.32 12.35
C ILE A 182 -6.52 -9.86 13.76
N GLN A 183 -5.44 -10.11 14.50
CA GLN A 183 -5.51 -10.63 15.88
C GLN A 183 -5.67 -9.52 16.92
N SER A 184 -6.20 -8.36 16.53
CA SER A 184 -6.62 -7.30 17.46
C SER A 184 -8.14 -7.38 17.63
N PRO A 185 -8.63 -7.80 18.81
CA PRO A 185 -10.06 -7.83 19.10
C PRO A 185 -10.73 -6.48 18.87
N GLU A 186 -10.07 -5.39 19.22
CA GLU A 186 -10.57 -4.03 19.11
C GLU A 186 -10.92 -3.68 17.65
N ILE A 187 -10.06 -4.08 16.71
CA ILE A 187 -10.24 -3.77 15.29
C ILE A 187 -11.24 -4.73 14.65
N ALA A 188 -11.04 -6.03 14.88
CA ALA A 188 -11.85 -7.06 14.23
C ALA A 188 -13.32 -6.99 14.67
N SER A 189 -13.56 -6.74 15.96
CA SER A 189 -14.91 -6.56 16.49
C SER A 189 -15.53 -5.23 16.03
N GLU A 190 -14.77 -4.14 15.96
CA GLU A 190 -15.28 -2.84 15.52
C GLU A 190 -15.75 -2.87 14.06
N ILE A 191 -15.04 -3.58 13.17
CA ILE A 191 -15.48 -3.79 11.78
C ILE A 191 -16.83 -4.53 11.75
N SER A 192 -16.91 -5.63 12.50
CA SER A 192 -18.10 -6.49 12.56
C SER A 192 -19.30 -5.73 13.17
N LYS A 193 -19.06 -4.97 14.24
CA LYS A 193 -20.06 -4.12 14.90
C LYS A 193 -20.60 -3.06 13.95
N THR A 194 -19.71 -2.31 13.31
CA THR A 194 -20.02 -1.10 12.54
C THR A 194 -20.63 -1.40 11.16
N TYR A 195 -20.02 -2.31 10.40
CA TYR A 195 -20.38 -2.52 9.00
C TYR A 195 -21.23 -3.78 8.78
N CYS A 196 -21.38 -4.63 9.80
CA CYS A 196 -22.21 -5.83 9.69
C CYS A 196 -23.41 -5.75 10.64
N TRP A 197 -23.21 -5.88 11.95
CA TRP A 197 -24.31 -5.91 12.93
C TRP A 197 -25.18 -4.66 12.86
N ALA A 198 -24.61 -3.46 13.00
CA ALA A 198 -25.38 -2.22 12.98
C ALA A 198 -26.11 -2.01 11.64
N LYS A 199 -25.54 -2.47 10.52
CA LYS A 199 -26.16 -2.36 9.20
C LYS A 199 -27.30 -3.35 9.00
N PHE A 200 -27.17 -4.58 9.48
CA PHE A 200 -28.27 -5.55 9.46
C PHE A 200 -29.41 -5.13 10.38
N GLU A 201 -29.12 -4.59 11.56
CA GLU A 201 -30.15 -4.07 12.46
C GLU A 201 -30.88 -2.86 11.84
N LEU A 202 -30.16 -1.93 11.21
CA LEU A 202 -30.75 -0.81 10.48
C LEU A 202 -31.63 -1.29 9.32
N ALA A 203 -31.20 -2.30 8.57
CA ALA A 203 -31.98 -2.87 7.48
C ALA A 203 -33.28 -3.50 8.01
N LYS A 204 -33.19 -4.26 9.10
CA LYS A 204 -34.34 -4.86 9.80
C LYS A 204 -35.31 -3.80 10.29
N SER A 205 -34.84 -2.75 10.96
CA SER A 205 -35.70 -1.68 11.50
C SER A 205 -36.34 -0.82 10.41
N SER A 206 -35.71 -0.72 9.24
CA SER A 206 -36.24 -0.01 8.06
C SER A 206 -37.09 -0.90 7.15
N ASN A 207 -37.32 -2.16 7.50
CA ASN A 207 -37.97 -3.17 6.66
C ASN A 207 -37.37 -3.25 5.24
N SER A 208 -36.04 -3.13 5.13
CA SER A 208 -35.32 -3.24 3.87
C SER A 208 -34.60 -4.59 3.76
N PRO A 209 -34.31 -5.08 2.53
CA PRO A 209 -33.57 -6.32 2.36
C PRO A 209 -32.20 -6.28 3.03
N LEU A 210 -31.84 -7.34 3.75
CA LEU A 210 -30.48 -7.47 4.28
C LEU A 210 -29.50 -7.68 3.11
N LYS A 211 -28.37 -6.97 3.15
CA LYS A 211 -27.28 -7.08 2.17
C LYS A 211 -25.95 -6.91 2.89
N PHE A 212 -24.90 -7.57 2.42
CA PHE A 212 -23.55 -7.26 2.88
C PHE A 212 -23.21 -5.81 2.53
N TYR A 213 -22.61 -5.07 3.47
CA TYR A 213 -22.32 -3.66 3.29
C TYR A 213 -21.40 -3.44 2.08
N ASN A 214 -21.81 -2.53 1.17
CA ASN A 214 -21.16 -2.31 -0.11
C ASN A 214 -21.07 -0.82 -0.52
N GLU A 215 -21.42 0.10 0.37
CA GLU A 215 -21.54 1.53 0.05
C GLU A 215 -20.20 2.28 0.08
N TRP A 216 -19.09 1.57 -0.11
CA TRP A 216 -17.75 2.15 -0.08
C TRP A 216 -17.56 3.16 -1.20
N GLN A 217 -17.10 4.35 -0.85
CA GLN A 217 -16.76 5.39 -1.83
C GLN A 217 -15.32 5.19 -2.31
N THR A 218 -15.01 4.02 -2.86
CA THR A 218 -13.66 3.61 -3.31
C THR A 218 -13.78 2.59 -4.44
N ALA A 219 -12.65 2.13 -4.99
CA ALA A 219 -12.63 1.18 -6.09
C ALA A 219 -11.59 0.08 -5.92
N GLY A 220 -11.97 -1.11 -6.35
CA GLY A 220 -11.12 -2.28 -6.35
C GLY A 220 -10.95 -2.89 -4.96
N ASP A 221 -10.41 -4.10 -4.97
CA ASP A 221 -10.22 -4.90 -3.76
C ASP A 221 -9.19 -4.23 -2.82
N ALA A 222 -8.02 -3.86 -3.36
CA ALA A 222 -6.98 -3.14 -2.61
C ALA A 222 -7.46 -1.77 -2.10
N GLY A 223 -8.18 -1.01 -2.92
CA GLY A 223 -8.70 0.31 -2.53
C GLY A 223 -9.71 0.22 -1.40
N THR A 224 -10.57 -0.81 -1.41
CA THR A 224 -11.50 -1.06 -0.31
C THR A 224 -10.76 -1.30 1.00
N VAL A 225 -9.76 -2.20 0.99
CA VAL A 225 -8.98 -2.53 2.18
C VAL A 225 -8.34 -1.27 2.78
N LEU A 226 -7.64 -0.48 1.98
CA LEU A 226 -6.99 0.75 2.45
C LEU A 226 -8.00 1.80 2.91
N TYR A 227 -9.12 1.95 2.19
CA TYR A 227 -10.16 2.89 2.55
C TYR A 227 -10.78 2.57 3.92
N VAL A 228 -11.06 1.29 4.19
CA VAL A 228 -11.61 0.85 5.47
C VAL A 228 -10.60 1.05 6.60
N LEU A 229 -9.32 0.74 6.39
CA LEU A 229 -8.29 1.03 7.39
C LEU A 229 -8.23 2.53 7.73
N CYS A 230 -8.29 3.39 6.71
CA CYS A 230 -8.34 4.83 6.94
C CYS A 230 -9.62 5.26 7.68
N GLU A 231 -10.77 4.66 7.37
CA GLU A 231 -12.04 4.96 8.03
C GLU A 231 -12.04 4.55 9.51
N LEU A 232 -11.49 3.37 9.81
CA LEU A 232 -11.31 2.91 11.18
C LEU A 232 -10.35 3.83 11.94
N LEU A 233 -9.26 4.31 11.30
CA LEU A 233 -8.33 5.28 11.91
C LEU A 233 -8.99 6.60 12.22
N SER A 234 -9.88 7.08 11.36
CA SER A 234 -10.68 8.29 11.65
C SER A 234 -11.63 8.10 12.83
N ARG A 235 -12.16 6.89 13.07
CA ARG A 235 -13.20 6.63 14.07
C ARG A 235 -12.67 6.18 15.43
N ALA A 236 -11.74 5.22 15.45
CA ALA A 236 -11.21 4.57 16.66
C ALA A 236 -9.84 5.17 17.08
N GLY A 237 -9.66 6.47 16.85
CA GLY A 237 -8.37 7.11 16.57
C GLY A 237 -7.22 6.97 17.56
N TYR A 238 -7.45 6.61 18.83
CA TYR A 238 -6.36 6.33 19.78
C TYR A 238 -6.04 4.82 19.86
N GLN A 239 -7.05 3.98 20.09
CA GLN A 239 -6.91 2.54 20.26
C GLN A 239 -6.36 1.89 18.98
N LEU A 240 -6.94 2.21 17.83
CA LEU A 240 -6.49 1.68 16.55
C LEU A 240 -5.11 2.20 16.16
N ARG A 241 -4.82 3.46 16.48
CA ARG A 241 -3.50 4.05 16.22
C ARG A 241 -2.40 3.30 16.96
N ASN A 242 -2.63 2.93 18.22
CA ASN A 242 -1.66 2.14 18.99
C ASN A 242 -1.40 0.76 18.34
N VAL A 243 -2.44 0.12 17.81
CA VAL A 243 -2.30 -1.15 17.08
C VAL A 243 -1.58 -0.94 15.74
N CYS A 244 -1.86 0.13 14.99
CA CYS A 244 -1.17 0.44 13.75
C CYS A 244 0.31 0.82 13.95
N LEU A 245 0.66 1.44 15.07
CA LEU A 245 2.05 1.74 15.46
C LEU A 245 2.81 0.49 15.89
N ASN A 246 2.11 -0.52 16.42
CA ASN A 246 2.65 -1.83 16.80
C ASN A 246 1.95 -2.95 16.02
N PRO A 247 2.10 -2.97 14.68
CA PRO A 247 1.24 -3.75 13.82
C PRO A 247 1.48 -5.25 13.97
N MET A 248 0.39 -5.99 14.13
CA MET A 248 0.36 -7.44 14.01
C MET A 248 0.15 -7.85 12.54
N PRO A 249 0.54 -9.08 12.16
CA PRO A 249 0.23 -9.61 10.83
C PRO A 249 -1.26 -9.44 10.51
N THR A 250 -1.54 -8.73 9.42
CA THR A 250 -2.88 -8.37 9.01
C THR A 250 -3.08 -8.78 7.57
N THR A 251 -4.17 -9.48 7.28
CA THR A 251 -4.47 -9.96 5.92
C THR A 251 -5.92 -9.71 5.58
N ALA A 252 -6.18 -9.14 4.41
CA ALA A 252 -7.52 -9.07 3.86
C ALA A 252 -7.78 -10.28 2.96
N TYR A 253 -8.87 -11.00 3.22
CA TYR A 253 -9.28 -12.15 2.41
C TYR A 253 -10.47 -11.76 1.53
N ILE A 254 -10.29 -11.83 0.21
CA ILE A 254 -11.33 -11.58 -0.79
C ILE A 254 -11.70 -12.93 -1.39
N PHE A 255 -12.97 -13.32 -1.34
CA PHE A 255 -13.35 -14.68 -1.67
C PHE A 255 -14.77 -14.78 -2.26
N SER A 256 -15.05 -15.95 -2.81
CA SER A 256 -16.42 -16.42 -3.09
C SER A 256 -16.47 -17.91 -2.81
N ASN A 257 -17.48 -18.36 -2.08
CA ASN A 257 -17.73 -19.78 -1.85
C ASN A 257 -18.83 -20.34 -2.77
N ASP A 258 -19.18 -19.62 -3.86
CA ASP A 258 -20.09 -20.13 -4.88
C ASP A 258 -19.63 -21.52 -5.38
N LEU A 259 -20.59 -22.38 -5.69
CA LEU A 259 -20.35 -23.70 -6.26
C LEU A 259 -19.75 -23.63 -7.67
N ARG A 260 -20.03 -22.56 -8.43
CA ARG A 260 -19.62 -22.44 -9.83
C ARG A 260 -18.17 -22.00 -10.00
N LYS A 261 -17.75 -21.00 -9.23
CA LYS A 261 -16.41 -20.38 -9.33
C LYS A 261 -15.90 -19.96 -7.95
N PRO A 262 -15.59 -20.92 -7.06
CA PRO A 262 -15.01 -20.57 -5.78
C PRO A 262 -13.61 -19.99 -5.97
N PHE A 263 -13.27 -18.98 -5.18
CA PHE A 263 -11.92 -18.42 -5.16
C PHE A 263 -11.63 -17.80 -3.80
N VAL A 264 -10.35 -17.65 -3.49
CA VAL A 264 -9.86 -16.85 -2.37
C VAL A 264 -8.56 -16.18 -2.78
N THR A 265 -8.44 -14.89 -2.46
CA THR A 265 -7.25 -14.07 -2.65
C THR A 265 -6.92 -13.43 -1.32
N ALA A 266 -5.65 -13.50 -0.90
CA ALA A 266 -5.17 -12.89 0.32
C ALA A 266 -4.27 -11.70 -0.01
N TYR A 267 -4.58 -10.52 0.53
CA TYR A 267 -3.69 -9.37 0.52
C TYR A 267 -3.07 -9.21 1.91
N SER A 268 -1.78 -9.53 2.03
CA SER A 268 -1.01 -9.18 3.21
C SER A 268 -0.87 -7.66 3.29
N ILE A 269 -1.21 -7.06 4.42
CA ILE A 269 -1.11 -5.62 4.63
C ILE A 269 0.26 -5.33 5.24
N PRO A 270 1.14 -4.55 4.57
CA PRO A 270 2.47 -4.28 5.10
C PRO A 270 2.40 -3.52 6.43
N ASN A 271 3.13 -4.00 7.44
CA ASN A 271 3.26 -3.33 8.74
C ASN A 271 3.74 -1.88 8.60
N LYS A 272 4.67 -1.63 7.66
CA LYS A 272 5.16 -0.29 7.33
C LYS A 272 4.06 0.63 6.81
N LEU A 273 3.13 0.10 6.04
CA LEU A 273 1.98 0.85 5.53
C LEU A 273 1.00 1.23 6.66
N LEU A 274 0.77 0.32 7.62
CA LEU A 274 -0.05 0.62 8.79
C LEU A 274 0.57 1.73 9.66
N LYS A 275 1.88 1.67 9.89
CA LYS A 275 2.63 2.71 10.60
C LYS A 275 2.52 4.06 9.89
N PHE A 276 2.71 4.08 8.57
CA PHE A 276 2.54 5.27 7.74
C PHE A 276 1.15 5.91 7.89
N LEU A 277 0.07 5.13 7.80
CA LEU A 277 -1.28 5.69 7.93
C LEU A 277 -1.52 6.32 9.32
N ALA A 278 -1.02 5.67 10.37
CA ALA A 278 -1.07 6.21 11.73
C ALA A 278 -0.18 7.45 11.90
N GLY A 279 1.04 7.42 11.36
CA GLY A 279 2.00 8.52 11.36
C GLY A 279 1.47 9.76 10.65
N LEU A 280 0.84 9.58 9.49
CA LEU A 280 0.19 10.65 8.74
C LEU A 280 -0.93 11.32 9.54
N GLN A 281 -1.75 10.53 10.25
CA GLN A 281 -2.79 11.06 11.13
C GLN A 281 -2.21 11.83 12.33
N ILE A 282 -1.08 11.37 12.90
CA ILE A 282 -0.36 12.07 13.96
C ILE A 282 0.19 13.41 13.46
N LYS A 283 0.75 13.44 12.24
CA LYS A 283 1.28 14.67 11.63
C LYS A 283 0.21 15.71 11.38
N GLY A 284 -1.01 15.29 11.05
CA GLY A 284 -2.17 16.17 11.04
C GLY A 284 -3.37 15.58 10.33
N ASN A 285 -4.56 15.74 10.93
CA ASN A 285 -5.81 15.23 10.35
C ASN A 285 -6.08 15.76 8.94
N HIS A 286 -5.74 17.02 8.66
CA HIS A 286 -5.97 17.60 7.33
C HIS A 286 -5.11 16.95 6.23
N PHE A 287 -3.87 16.54 6.55
CA PHE A 287 -3.02 15.77 5.62
C PHE A 287 -3.59 14.37 5.38
N PHE A 288 -4.02 13.70 6.46
CA PHE A 288 -4.64 12.39 6.39
C PHE A 288 -5.95 12.40 5.58
N ASP A 289 -6.81 13.39 5.82
CA ASP A 289 -8.09 13.54 5.11
C ASP A 289 -7.87 13.90 3.64
N ARG A 290 -6.89 14.76 3.34
CA ARG A 290 -6.49 15.05 1.95
C ARG A 290 -6.02 13.78 1.25
N PHE A 291 -5.10 13.04 1.86
CA PHE A 291 -4.60 11.77 1.36
C PHE A 291 -5.75 10.80 1.05
N ARG A 292 -6.62 10.53 2.02
CA ARG A 292 -7.76 9.62 1.86
C ARG A 292 -8.69 10.07 0.73
N ARG A 293 -9.02 11.37 0.68
CA ARG A 293 -9.93 11.95 -0.32
C ARG A 293 -9.32 11.88 -1.72
N GLU A 294 -8.06 12.24 -1.88
CA GLU A 294 -7.43 12.40 -3.20
C GLU A 294 -6.84 11.09 -3.74
N LEU A 295 -6.48 10.12 -2.89
CA LEU A 295 -5.93 8.84 -3.35
C LEU A 295 -6.93 7.69 -3.33
N LEU A 296 -7.84 7.63 -2.35
CA LEU A 296 -8.64 6.43 -2.11
C LEU A 296 -10.13 6.60 -2.39
N ARG A 297 -10.63 7.84 -2.45
CA ARG A 297 -12.07 8.11 -2.60
C ARG A 297 -12.52 8.18 -4.06
N VAL A 298 -13.63 7.53 -4.38
CA VAL A 298 -14.38 7.72 -5.65
C VAL A 298 -15.68 8.46 -5.33
N PRO A 299 -15.82 9.74 -5.71
CA PRO A 299 -17.05 10.51 -5.51
C PRO A 299 -18.23 9.91 -6.29
N LYS A 300 -19.45 9.99 -5.71
CA LYS A 300 -20.67 9.44 -6.33
C LYS A 300 -21.19 10.26 -7.51
N ASN A 301 -20.88 11.55 -7.56
CA ASN A 301 -21.47 12.52 -8.50
C ASN A 301 -20.59 12.77 -9.75
N LEU A 302 -19.69 11.83 -10.08
CA LEU A 302 -18.91 11.92 -11.31
C LEU A 302 -19.72 11.37 -12.48
N ASP A 303 -19.51 11.92 -13.67
CA ASP A 303 -19.99 11.28 -14.90
C ASP A 303 -19.29 9.92 -15.13
N ASP A 304 -19.84 9.09 -16.00
CA ASP A 304 -19.36 7.72 -16.21
C ASP A 304 -17.91 7.65 -16.72
N LYS A 305 -17.45 8.64 -17.49
CA LYS A 305 -16.09 8.65 -18.05
C LYS A 305 -15.09 9.00 -16.97
N ASP A 306 -15.36 10.08 -16.23
CA ASP A 306 -14.52 10.55 -15.13
C ASP A 306 -14.52 9.55 -13.98
N LYS A 307 -15.66 8.90 -13.72
CA LYS A 307 -15.76 7.82 -12.75
C LYS A 307 -14.85 6.65 -13.11
N LYS A 308 -14.88 6.16 -14.36
CA LYS A 308 -13.99 5.06 -14.80
C LYS A 308 -12.51 5.43 -14.65
N GLY A 309 -12.13 6.64 -15.06
CA GLY A 309 -10.76 7.13 -14.90
C GLY A 309 -10.35 7.20 -13.42
N ARG A 310 -11.25 7.68 -12.57
CA ARG A 310 -11.03 7.75 -11.12
C ARG A 310 -10.92 6.38 -10.47
N GLU A 311 -11.79 5.45 -10.82
CA GLU A 311 -11.76 4.06 -10.33
C GLU A 311 -10.46 3.36 -10.73
N ALA A 312 -10.01 3.53 -11.98
CA ALA A 312 -8.73 2.99 -12.46
C ALA A 312 -7.55 3.54 -11.64
N PHE A 313 -7.50 4.85 -11.44
CA PHE A 313 -6.47 5.48 -10.61
C PHE A 313 -6.47 4.94 -9.17
N VAL A 314 -7.63 4.88 -8.50
CA VAL A 314 -7.74 4.40 -7.11
C VAL A 314 -7.30 2.94 -7.00
N ARG A 315 -7.70 2.10 -7.97
CA ARG A 315 -7.29 0.70 -8.00
C ARG A 315 -5.78 0.55 -8.13
N ASP A 316 -5.18 1.29 -9.06
CA ASP A 316 -3.76 1.17 -9.38
C ASP A 316 -2.88 1.72 -8.24
N VAL A 317 -3.22 2.90 -7.69
CA VAL A 317 -2.48 3.47 -6.55
C VAL A 317 -2.57 2.56 -5.32
N SER A 318 -3.76 2.03 -5.02
CA SER A 318 -3.97 1.19 -3.84
C SER A 318 -3.23 -0.15 -3.93
N LEU A 319 -3.20 -0.75 -5.12
CA LEU A 319 -2.46 -1.99 -5.34
C LEU A 319 -0.95 -1.77 -5.16
N ARG A 320 -0.41 -0.67 -5.73
CA ARG A 320 1.00 -0.31 -5.54
C ARG A 320 1.35 -0.06 -4.08
N MET A 321 0.45 0.58 -3.32
CA MET A 321 0.66 0.78 -1.88
C MET A 321 0.74 -0.54 -1.10
N LEU A 322 -0.15 -1.49 -1.38
CA LEU A 322 -0.09 -2.82 -0.76
C LEU A 322 1.17 -3.59 -1.13
N ASN A 323 1.68 -3.40 -2.36
CA ASN A 323 2.92 -4.01 -2.82
C ASN A 323 4.19 -3.28 -2.36
N ARG A 324 4.08 -2.15 -1.64
CA ARG A 324 5.19 -1.25 -1.28
C ARG A 324 5.96 -0.74 -2.51
N GLU A 325 5.22 -0.36 -3.54
CA GLU A 325 5.76 0.23 -4.76
C GLU A 325 5.68 1.76 -4.72
N LYS A 326 6.40 2.41 -5.63
CA LYS A 326 6.39 3.87 -5.79
C LYS A 326 5.07 4.34 -6.38
N ILE A 327 4.47 5.35 -5.75
CA ILE A 327 3.16 5.91 -6.14
C ILE A 327 3.23 7.34 -6.66
N ILE A 328 4.31 8.08 -6.39
CA ILE A 328 4.38 9.52 -6.64
C ILE A 328 4.11 9.89 -8.11
N ALA A 329 4.66 9.12 -9.06
CA ALA A 329 4.44 9.33 -10.49
C ALA A 329 2.95 9.30 -10.88
N LEU A 330 2.16 8.41 -10.26
CA LEU A 330 0.71 8.34 -10.48
C LEU A 330 -0.02 9.55 -9.87
N CYS A 331 0.54 10.12 -8.81
CA CYS A 331 -0.06 11.22 -8.07
C CYS A 331 0.24 12.59 -8.66
N LEU A 332 1.12 12.68 -9.65
CA LEU A 332 1.42 13.93 -10.36
C LEU A 332 0.33 14.22 -11.40
N ASP A 333 -0.26 15.41 -11.28
CA ASP A 333 -1.06 16.01 -12.33
C ASP A 333 -0.27 17.16 -12.92
N HIS A 334 0.14 17.05 -14.18
CA HIS A 334 0.94 18.10 -14.82
C HIS A 334 0.11 19.35 -15.18
N GLY A 335 -1.21 19.30 -14.96
CA GLY A 335 -2.12 20.36 -15.35
C GLY A 335 -2.25 20.48 -16.86
N ASN A 336 -3.12 21.41 -17.27
CA ASN A 336 -3.24 21.82 -18.66
C ASN A 336 -3.51 23.34 -18.66
N GLU A 337 -2.49 24.12 -19.01
CA GLU A 337 -2.59 25.58 -19.04
C GLU A 337 -3.67 26.06 -20.02
N ALA A 338 -3.89 25.34 -21.14
CA ALA A 338 -4.94 25.65 -22.10
C ALA A 338 -6.36 25.46 -21.52
N GLU A 339 -6.49 24.64 -20.48
CA GLU A 339 -7.74 24.42 -19.73
C GLU A 339 -7.76 25.17 -18.39
N GLY A 340 -6.76 26.02 -18.10
CA GLY A 340 -6.63 26.71 -16.82
C GLY A 340 -6.36 25.79 -15.62
N LYS A 341 -5.95 24.54 -15.84
CA LYS A 341 -5.63 23.58 -14.78
C LYS A 341 -4.18 23.72 -14.35
N THR A 342 -3.97 24.13 -13.10
CA THR A 342 -2.63 24.21 -12.52
C THR A 342 -2.07 22.81 -12.22
N PRO A 343 -0.75 22.62 -12.28
CA PRO A 343 -0.12 21.39 -11.86
C PRO A 343 -0.40 21.11 -10.38
N SER A 344 -0.57 19.84 -10.01
CA SER A 344 -0.86 19.48 -8.62
C SER A 344 -0.32 18.11 -8.23
N LEU A 345 -0.13 17.93 -6.92
CA LEU A 345 0.23 16.65 -6.32
C LEU A 345 -0.96 16.11 -5.52
N ARG A 346 -1.49 14.96 -5.95
CA ARG A 346 -2.58 14.28 -5.25
C ARG A 346 -2.08 13.72 -3.91
N GLY A 347 -2.86 13.96 -2.85
CA GLY A 347 -2.55 13.52 -1.49
C GLY A 347 -1.63 14.46 -0.72
N GLY A 348 -1.01 15.44 -1.39
CA GLY A 348 -0.10 16.42 -0.78
C GLY A 348 1.28 15.86 -0.47
N TRP A 349 2.25 16.76 -0.30
CA TRP A 349 3.66 16.37 -0.14
C TRP A 349 3.93 15.62 1.15
N VAL A 350 3.32 16.03 2.27
CA VAL A 350 3.52 15.36 3.57
C VAL A 350 3.21 13.87 3.51
N ALA A 351 2.11 13.49 2.87
CA ALA A 351 1.76 12.09 2.71
C ALA A 351 2.74 11.34 1.81
N GLN A 352 3.20 11.95 0.72
CA GLN A 352 4.16 11.33 -0.20
C GLN A 352 5.55 11.19 0.45
N GLY A 353 6.04 12.22 1.12
CA GLY A 353 7.32 12.22 1.84
C GLY A 353 7.33 11.17 2.96
N LEU A 354 6.28 11.11 3.78
CA LEU A 354 6.18 10.06 4.81
C LEU A 354 6.07 8.66 4.21
N TYR A 355 5.38 8.48 3.08
CA TYR A 355 5.33 7.19 2.40
C TYR A 355 6.73 6.78 1.89
N LEU A 356 7.51 7.72 1.35
CA LEU A 356 8.89 7.49 0.95
C LEU A 356 9.78 7.07 2.13
N LEU A 357 9.66 7.75 3.28
CA LEU A 357 10.44 7.43 4.47
C LEU A 357 10.01 6.11 5.13
N GLU A 358 8.72 5.94 5.40
CA GLU A 358 8.24 4.85 6.26
C GLU A 358 7.96 3.55 5.50
N VAL A 359 7.43 3.65 4.27
CA VAL A 359 7.03 2.47 3.49
C VAL A 359 8.13 2.02 2.55
N LEU A 360 8.78 2.98 1.88
CA LEU A 360 9.87 2.72 0.94
C LEU A 360 11.27 2.83 1.57
N GLU A 361 11.36 3.19 2.86
CA GLU A 361 12.62 3.27 3.62
C GLU A 361 13.68 4.15 2.98
N MET A 362 13.26 5.22 2.32
CA MET A 362 14.17 6.23 1.80
C MET A 362 14.96 6.86 2.95
N LEU A 363 16.26 7.06 2.74
CA LEU A 363 17.11 7.80 3.67
C LEU A 363 16.60 9.24 3.82
N GLU A 364 16.52 9.72 5.07
CA GLU A 364 16.05 11.08 5.37
C GLU A 364 16.90 12.14 4.67
N SER A 365 18.22 11.96 4.63
CA SER A 365 19.13 12.88 3.93
C SER A 365 18.82 12.98 2.43
N LYS A 366 18.47 11.86 1.79
CA LYS A 366 18.07 11.84 0.38
C LYS A 366 16.76 12.60 0.16
N LEU A 367 15.75 12.38 1.02
CA LEU A 367 14.49 13.12 0.94
C LEU A 367 14.68 14.62 1.16
N SER A 368 15.53 15.01 2.12
CA SER A 368 15.84 16.41 2.42
C SER A 368 16.49 17.11 1.22
N ILE A 369 17.40 16.44 0.51
CA ILE A 369 17.99 16.98 -0.73
C ILE A 369 16.91 17.23 -1.79
N ILE A 370 15.95 16.30 -1.94
CA ILE A 370 14.85 16.41 -2.90
C ILE A 370 13.93 17.59 -2.54
N GLU A 371 13.55 17.74 -1.27
CA GLU A 371 12.75 18.86 -0.77
C GLU A 371 13.46 20.19 -1.06
N ASN A 372 14.72 20.30 -0.66
CA ASN A 372 15.51 21.50 -0.86
C ASN A 372 15.65 21.86 -2.34
N LEU A 373 15.94 20.88 -3.20
CA LEU A 373 16.05 21.10 -4.64
C LEU A 373 14.72 21.58 -5.24
N GLY A 374 13.61 20.93 -4.89
CA GLY A 374 12.29 21.31 -5.39
C GLY A 374 11.89 22.73 -4.94
N ILE A 375 12.13 23.08 -3.67
CA ILE A 375 11.86 24.42 -3.14
C ILE A 375 12.74 25.47 -3.83
N LYS A 376 14.05 25.20 -4.01
CA LYS A 376 14.95 26.10 -4.72
C LYS A 376 14.48 26.36 -6.15
N ILE A 377 14.17 25.29 -6.90
CA ILE A 377 13.64 25.42 -8.28
C ILE A 377 12.34 26.21 -8.31
N ALA A 378 11.43 25.98 -7.35
CA ALA A 378 10.14 26.66 -7.33
C ALA A 378 10.24 28.16 -7.00
N ARG A 379 11.30 28.58 -6.29
CA ARG A 379 11.58 29.98 -5.94
C ARG A 379 12.40 30.73 -6.99
N ASP A 380 13.07 30.01 -7.88
CA ASP A 380 13.95 30.56 -8.90
C ASP A 380 13.17 31.34 -9.98
N ASP A 381 13.77 32.41 -10.50
CA ASP A 381 13.18 33.23 -11.58
C ASP A 381 12.99 32.40 -12.86
N ASP A 382 13.86 31.43 -13.12
CA ASP A 382 13.80 30.48 -14.23
C ASP A 382 12.95 29.23 -13.90
N SER A 383 12.17 29.21 -12.81
CA SER A 383 11.37 28.06 -12.36
C SER A 383 10.58 27.36 -13.48
N ARG A 384 9.90 28.13 -14.35
CA ARG A 384 9.14 27.57 -15.49
C ARG A 384 10.01 26.77 -16.45
N LYS A 385 11.23 27.25 -16.73
CA LYS A 385 12.18 26.57 -17.60
C LYS A 385 12.64 25.25 -16.99
N TYR A 386 12.99 25.25 -15.70
CA TYR A 386 13.39 24.04 -15.00
C TYR A 386 12.27 23.00 -14.92
N ILE A 387 11.04 23.42 -14.63
CA ILE A 387 9.87 22.54 -14.61
C ILE A 387 9.64 21.90 -15.99
N MET A 388 9.76 22.69 -17.06
CA MET A 388 9.62 22.18 -18.43
C MET A 388 10.72 21.17 -18.78
N GLN A 389 11.96 21.44 -18.38
CA GLN A 389 13.08 20.50 -18.56
C GLN A 389 12.86 19.21 -17.79
N LEU A 390 12.42 19.28 -16.52
CA LEU A 390 12.08 18.09 -15.73
C LEU A 390 10.99 17.26 -16.41
N ARG A 391 9.94 17.90 -16.94
CA ARG A 391 8.82 17.21 -17.60
C ARG A 391 9.22 16.51 -18.92
N LYS A 392 10.10 17.14 -19.71
CA LYS A 392 10.37 16.72 -21.10
C LYS A 392 11.69 15.99 -21.30
N SER A 393 12.66 16.14 -20.39
CA SER A 393 14.01 15.62 -20.62
C SER A 393 14.03 14.09 -20.59
N GLU A 394 14.60 13.50 -21.64
CA GLU A 394 14.94 12.07 -21.68
C GLU A 394 16.27 11.79 -20.97
N ASN A 395 17.22 12.74 -21.01
CA ASN A 395 18.51 12.64 -20.32
C ASN A 395 18.44 13.31 -18.94
N LEU A 396 17.85 12.63 -17.97
CA LEU A 396 17.69 13.14 -16.62
C LEU A 396 19.01 13.24 -15.85
N TYR A 397 19.96 12.32 -16.09
CA TYR A 397 21.30 12.41 -15.48
C TYR A 397 22.03 13.70 -15.87
N GLY A 398 22.02 14.02 -17.18
CA GLY A 398 22.59 15.28 -17.67
C GLY A 398 21.88 16.52 -17.13
N LEU A 399 20.55 16.44 -16.94
CA LEU A 399 19.78 17.53 -16.32
C LEU A 399 20.17 17.75 -14.86
N PHE A 400 20.30 16.68 -14.06
CA PHE A 400 20.74 16.81 -12.67
C PHE A 400 22.20 17.29 -12.56
N LEU A 401 23.07 16.92 -13.50
CA LEU A 401 24.42 17.46 -13.58
C LEU A 401 24.42 18.96 -13.92
N ASP A 402 23.52 19.42 -14.80
CA ASP A 402 23.33 20.85 -15.07
C ASP A 402 22.84 21.62 -13.84
N PHE A 403 22.04 20.99 -12.96
CA PHE A 403 21.69 21.56 -11.66
C PHE A 403 22.88 21.74 -10.73
N VAL A 404 23.90 20.86 -10.80
CA VAL A 404 25.18 21.07 -10.10
C VAL A 404 25.91 22.27 -10.70
N LYS A 405 26.01 22.34 -12.03
CA LYS A 405 26.66 23.46 -12.74
C LYS A 405 26.05 24.82 -12.37
N LYS A 406 24.74 24.86 -12.14
CA LYS A 406 23.97 26.05 -11.75
C LYS A 406 23.94 26.32 -10.25
N GLY A 407 24.58 25.48 -9.43
CA GLY A 407 24.63 25.64 -7.98
C GLY A 407 23.32 25.33 -7.25
N LEU A 408 22.37 24.66 -7.90
CA LEU A 408 21.10 24.25 -7.26
C LEU A 408 21.32 23.11 -6.26
N ILE A 409 22.25 22.20 -6.59
CA ILE A 409 22.73 21.11 -5.75
C ILE A 409 24.26 21.04 -5.76
N THR A 410 24.86 20.43 -4.74
CA THR A 410 26.29 20.12 -4.70
C THR A 410 26.60 18.78 -5.38
N HIS A 411 27.87 18.52 -5.66
CA HIS A 411 28.33 17.23 -6.18
C HIS A 411 28.00 16.06 -5.25
N ASP A 412 28.09 16.27 -3.93
CA ASP A 412 27.73 15.25 -2.94
C ASP A 412 26.24 14.97 -2.91
N GLN A 413 25.44 16.01 -3.08
CA GLN A 413 23.99 15.87 -3.19
C GLN A 413 23.62 15.12 -4.48
N PHE A 414 24.27 15.44 -5.60
CA PHE A 414 24.12 14.72 -6.86
C PHE A 414 24.46 13.22 -6.70
N TYR A 415 25.59 12.90 -6.05
CA TYR A 415 25.97 11.52 -5.74
C TYR A 415 24.92 10.80 -4.86
N THR A 416 24.44 11.48 -3.81
CA THR A 416 23.43 10.92 -2.89
C THR A 416 22.10 10.64 -3.58
N LEU A 417 21.70 11.49 -4.54
CA LEU A 417 20.46 11.30 -5.30
C LEU A 417 20.57 10.15 -6.29
N LEU A 418 21.73 9.97 -6.91
CA LEU A 418 21.95 8.99 -7.97
C LEU A 418 23.22 8.14 -7.71
N PRO A 419 23.23 7.24 -6.69
CA PRO A 419 24.38 6.38 -6.40
C PRO A 419 24.59 5.28 -7.48
N PRO A 420 25.81 4.72 -7.59
CA PRO A 420 26.14 3.72 -8.62
C PRO A 420 25.36 2.42 -8.57
N ASN A 421 24.86 2.05 -7.38
CA ASN A 421 24.23 0.76 -7.10
C ASN A 421 22.81 0.93 -6.55
N ASP A 422 22.18 2.07 -6.78
CA ASP A 422 20.82 2.31 -6.32
C ASP A 422 19.80 1.89 -7.39
N ASP A 423 18.77 1.14 -6.99
CA ASP A 423 17.65 0.75 -7.85
C ASP A 423 16.77 1.95 -8.24
N LEU A 424 16.96 3.11 -7.58
CA LEU A 424 16.27 4.36 -7.90
C LEU A 424 16.72 4.91 -9.26
N ARG A 425 15.76 5.04 -10.17
CA ARG A 425 15.98 5.63 -11.49
C ARG A 425 15.90 7.16 -11.40
N ALA A 426 16.67 7.86 -12.22
CA ALA A 426 16.61 9.32 -12.30
C ALA A 426 15.19 9.87 -12.58
N SER A 427 14.34 9.10 -13.26
CA SER A 427 12.92 9.42 -13.46
C SER A 427 12.13 9.54 -12.15
N GLU A 428 12.48 8.75 -11.15
CA GLU A 428 11.79 8.75 -9.86
C GLU A 428 12.22 9.95 -9.03
N ILE A 429 13.51 10.31 -9.05
CA ILE A 429 14.00 11.55 -8.44
C ILE A 429 13.31 12.76 -9.10
N ARG A 430 13.20 12.77 -10.43
CA ARG A 430 12.44 13.79 -11.18
C ARG A 430 11.00 13.89 -10.67
N ASP A 431 10.30 12.77 -10.54
CA ASP A 431 8.90 12.76 -10.11
C ASP A 431 8.74 13.28 -8.67
N MET A 432 9.70 12.98 -7.79
CA MET A 432 9.71 13.51 -6.43
C MET A 432 9.99 15.02 -6.40
N VAL A 433 10.97 15.51 -7.16
CA VAL A 433 11.25 16.95 -7.30
C VAL A 433 10.04 17.69 -7.86
N LEU A 434 9.37 17.15 -8.90
CA LEU A 434 8.13 17.72 -9.43
C LEU A 434 7.01 17.73 -8.38
N GLY A 435 6.91 16.69 -7.55
CA GLY A 435 5.94 16.62 -6.46
C GLY A 435 6.13 17.75 -5.44
N VAL A 436 7.38 18.00 -5.03
CA VAL A 436 7.73 19.13 -4.15
C VAL A 436 7.34 20.45 -4.79
N ILE A 437 7.74 20.68 -6.06
CA ILE A 437 7.47 21.93 -6.77
C ILE A 437 5.97 22.20 -6.86
N TYR A 438 5.16 21.21 -7.25
CA TYR A 438 3.71 21.40 -7.40
C TYR A 438 3.02 21.66 -6.07
N GLU A 439 3.43 20.97 -4.99
CA GLU A 439 2.86 21.26 -3.69
C GLU A 439 3.29 22.64 -3.18
N TRP A 440 4.54 23.05 -3.40
CA TRP A 440 5.02 24.38 -3.05
C TRP A 440 4.21 25.49 -3.75
N GLN A 441 3.98 25.33 -5.05
CA GLN A 441 3.13 26.25 -5.83
C GLN A 441 1.71 26.31 -5.28
N ASN A 442 1.10 25.15 -5.01
CA ASN A 442 -0.25 25.07 -4.42
C ASN A 442 -0.33 25.68 -3.01
N CYS A 443 0.72 25.56 -2.18
CA CYS A 443 0.79 26.24 -0.88
C CYS A 443 0.86 27.76 -1.07
N ARG A 444 1.73 28.24 -1.96
CA ARG A 444 1.88 29.67 -2.27
C ARG A 444 0.57 30.28 -2.75
N ASP A 445 -0.14 29.63 -3.67
CA ASP A 445 -1.41 30.10 -4.22
C ASP A 445 -2.51 30.22 -3.15
N ARG A 446 -2.39 29.46 -2.05
CA ARG A 446 -3.32 29.48 -0.92
C ARG A 446 -2.82 30.35 0.25
N GLY A 447 -1.67 31.00 0.13
CA GLY A 447 -1.05 31.76 1.21
C GLY A 447 -0.59 30.90 2.39
N LEU A 448 -0.25 29.64 2.15
CA LEU A 448 0.22 28.68 3.16
C LEU A 448 1.74 28.48 3.04
N GLU A 449 2.38 28.15 4.16
CA GLU A 449 3.77 27.70 4.16
C GLU A 449 3.90 26.27 3.61
N PHE A 450 5.06 25.97 3.02
CA PHE A 450 5.35 24.62 2.55
C PHE A 450 5.64 23.70 3.76
N PRO A 451 4.93 22.57 3.89
CA PRO A 451 5.12 21.66 5.02
C PRO A 451 6.28 20.70 4.78
N GLU A 452 7.48 21.08 5.21
CA GLU A 452 8.67 20.22 5.17
C GLU A 452 8.47 18.95 6.01
N VAL A 453 8.85 17.81 5.43
CA VAL A 453 8.76 16.49 6.07
C VAL A 453 10.03 16.20 6.87
N THR A 454 11.19 16.55 6.31
CA THR A 454 12.48 16.40 6.98
C THR A 454 12.81 17.66 7.80
N LYS A 455 13.52 17.49 8.91
CA LYS A 455 13.95 18.62 9.78
C LYS A 455 15.44 18.60 10.13
N ASN A 456 16.14 17.56 9.71
CA ASN A 456 17.51 17.29 10.12
C ASN A 456 18.51 17.82 9.10
N GLU A 457 19.71 18.15 9.58
CA GLU A 457 20.85 18.44 8.71
C GLU A 457 21.13 17.26 7.78
N VAL A 458 21.48 17.57 6.53
CA VAL A 458 21.75 16.57 5.50
C VAL A 458 23.07 15.86 5.85
N ILE A 459 22.97 14.67 6.43
CA ILE A 459 24.11 13.77 6.61
C ILE A 459 24.39 13.10 5.26
N LEU A 460 25.47 13.51 4.62
CA LEU A 460 25.90 12.98 3.34
C LEU A 460 26.61 11.65 3.51
N VAL A 461 26.33 10.70 2.61
CA VAL A 461 26.98 9.39 2.61
C VAL A 461 28.38 9.56 2.04
N GLU A 462 29.40 9.27 2.85
CA GLU A 462 30.80 9.31 2.40
C GLU A 462 31.33 7.89 2.21
N ASP A 463 31.48 7.47 0.95
CA ASP A 463 32.09 6.19 0.60
C ASP A 463 33.46 6.36 -0.09
N GLN A 464 34.09 5.24 -0.43
CA GLN A 464 35.41 5.24 -1.07
C GLN A 464 35.36 5.82 -2.50
N ILE A 465 34.23 5.71 -3.21
CA ILE A 465 34.09 6.21 -4.57
C ILE A 465 34.09 7.73 -4.55
N ILE A 466 33.22 8.35 -3.74
CA ILE A 466 33.15 9.82 -3.68
C ILE A 466 34.43 10.43 -3.11
N LYS A 467 35.07 9.79 -2.11
CA LYS A 467 36.40 10.17 -1.62
C LYS A 467 37.43 10.17 -2.75
N ARG A 468 37.44 9.10 -3.56
CA ARG A 468 38.40 8.98 -4.66
C ARG A 468 38.14 9.99 -5.76
N ILE A 469 36.87 10.26 -6.10
CA ILE A 469 36.48 11.30 -7.06
C ILE A 469 36.99 12.67 -6.61
N ARG A 470 36.81 13.05 -5.35
CA ARG A 470 37.31 14.33 -4.82
C ARG A 470 38.83 14.42 -4.91
N GLN A 471 39.57 13.40 -4.47
CA GLN A 471 41.04 13.35 -4.55
C GLN A 471 41.58 13.47 -5.98
N ILE A 472 40.87 12.88 -6.94
CA ILE A 472 41.20 12.99 -8.37
C ILE A 472 40.90 14.41 -8.87
N GLY A 473 39.72 14.94 -8.55
CA GLY A 473 39.30 16.28 -8.95
C GLY A 473 40.22 17.38 -8.43
N GLU A 474 40.62 17.32 -7.15
CA GLU A 474 41.57 18.27 -6.55
C GLU A 474 42.92 18.28 -7.27
N ARG A 475 43.44 17.10 -7.61
CA ARG A 475 44.70 17.00 -8.39
C ARG A 475 44.56 17.55 -9.79
N LEU A 476 43.44 17.27 -10.47
CA LEU A 476 43.17 17.82 -11.80
C LEU A 476 43.14 19.36 -11.77
N LEU A 477 42.45 19.95 -10.79
CA LEU A 477 42.39 21.41 -10.66
C LEU A 477 43.75 22.04 -10.31
N GLY A 478 44.58 21.35 -9.53
CA GLY A 478 45.90 21.85 -9.12
C GLY A 478 47.03 21.63 -10.13
N SER A 479 46.88 20.69 -11.07
CA SER A 479 47.96 20.26 -11.96
C SER A 479 47.69 20.46 -13.45
N LEU A 480 46.45 20.67 -13.88
CA LEU A 480 46.16 20.94 -15.28
C LEU A 480 46.51 22.40 -15.65
N PRO A 481 47.17 22.63 -16.80
CA PRO A 481 47.52 23.98 -17.26
C PRO A 481 46.31 24.81 -17.73
N SER A 482 45.20 24.17 -18.09
CA SER A 482 43.94 24.84 -18.46
C SER A 482 42.73 23.99 -18.05
N PRO A 483 42.39 23.96 -16.74
CA PRO A 483 41.33 23.12 -16.20
C PRO A 483 39.99 23.32 -16.90
N GLU A 484 39.63 24.57 -17.24
CA GLU A 484 38.35 24.93 -17.87
C GLU A 484 38.20 24.28 -19.25
N ARG A 485 39.25 24.37 -20.08
CA ARG A 485 39.27 23.77 -21.43
C ARG A 485 39.23 22.25 -21.34
N TRP A 486 39.87 21.67 -20.34
CA TRP A 486 39.85 20.22 -20.12
C TRP A 486 38.46 19.73 -19.68
N ILE A 487 37.82 20.45 -18.74
CA ILE A 487 36.45 20.18 -18.29
C ILE A 487 35.47 20.27 -19.46
N ALA A 488 35.56 21.31 -20.29
CA ALA A 488 34.71 21.46 -21.48
C ALA A 488 34.85 20.28 -22.45
N ARG A 489 36.08 19.80 -22.67
CA ARG A 489 36.34 18.59 -23.47
C ARG A 489 35.75 17.32 -22.86
N LEU A 490 35.81 17.18 -21.54
CA LEU A 490 35.21 16.02 -20.85
C LEU A 490 33.68 16.04 -20.93
N GLN A 491 33.07 17.21 -20.74
CA GLN A 491 31.62 17.42 -20.82
C GLN A 491 31.08 17.11 -22.23
N THR A 492 31.80 17.54 -23.26
CA THR A 492 31.40 17.37 -24.67
C THR A 492 31.70 15.97 -25.22
N ALA A 493 32.45 15.14 -24.51
CA ALA A 493 32.73 13.76 -24.93
C ALA A 493 31.44 12.92 -24.98
N ARG A 494 31.14 12.39 -26.18
CA ARG A 494 29.92 11.61 -26.49
C ARG A 494 30.19 10.11 -26.64
N SER A 495 31.43 9.66 -26.55
CA SER A 495 31.77 8.23 -26.63
C SER A 495 32.77 7.79 -25.55
N PRO A 496 32.76 6.51 -25.15
CA PRO A 496 33.77 5.96 -24.24
C PRO A 496 35.21 6.21 -24.69
N ALA A 497 35.47 6.18 -26.00
CA ALA A 497 36.79 6.45 -26.56
C ALA A 497 37.19 7.93 -26.37
N GLN A 498 36.28 8.86 -26.59
CA GLN A 498 36.51 10.28 -26.34
C GLN A 498 36.77 10.56 -24.87
N ILE A 499 35.96 9.98 -23.97
CA ILE A 499 36.16 10.09 -22.51
C ILE A 499 37.55 9.59 -22.11
N ARG A 500 37.93 8.39 -22.57
CA ARG A 500 39.27 7.82 -22.36
C ARG A 500 40.37 8.73 -22.88
N GLY A 501 40.22 9.28 -24.08
CA GLY A 501 41.19 10.20 -24.67
C GLY A 501 41.36 11.50 -23.88
N VAL A 502 40.30 12.00 -23.24
CA VAL A 502 40.38 13.16 -22.34
C VAL A 502 41.15 12.81 -21.06
N TYR A 503 40.86 11.66 -20.44
CA TYR A 503 41.59 11.21 -19.25
C TYR A 503 43.06 10.85 -19.52
N LEU A 504 43.37 10.18 -20.64
CA LEU A 504 44.75 9.84 -21.01
C LEU A 504 45.61 11.09 -21.23
N ARG A 505 45.03 12.18 -21.72
CA ARG A 505 45.74 13.48 -21.78
C ARG A 505 46.11 13.97 -20.39
N ALA A 506 45.21 13.87 -19.41
CA ALA A 506 45.53 14.23 -18.02
C ALA A 506 46.60 13.32 -17.41
N VAL A 507 46.65 12.03 -17.77
CA VAL A 507 47.75 11.12 -17.38
C VAL A 507 49.07 11.53 -18.00
N ARG A 508 49.09 11.79 -19.32
CA ARG A 508 50.29 12.21 -20.06
C ARG A 508 50.86 13.52 -19.51
N ASP A 509 49.98 14.46 -19.18
CA ASP A 509 50.36 15.77 -18.65
C ASP A 509 50.70 15.70 -17.14
N GLY A 510 50.67 14.50 -16.53
CA GLY A 510 51.06 14.25 -15.14
C GLY A 510 50.03 14.69 -14.09
N ALA A 511 48.84 15.13 -14.50
CA ALA A 511 47.82 15.66 -13.59
C ALA A 511 47.14 14.55 -12.75
N ILE A 512 47.08 13.32 -13.26
CA ILE A 512 46.59 12.13 -12.53
C ILE A 512 47.44 10.90 -12.86
N GLY A 513 47.42 9.89 -11.98
CA GLY A 513 48.16 8.64 -12.19
C GLY A 513 47.38 7.61 -13.00
N PHE A 514 48.07 6.57 -13.47
CA PHE A 514 47.42 5.47 -14.20
C PHE A 514 46.36 4.73 -13.38
N ASN A 515 46.56 4.59 -12.06
CA ASN A 515 45.56 4.00 -11.16
C ASN A 515 44.26 4.82 -11.11
N ASP A 516 44.34 6.16 -11.22
CA ASP A 516 43.16 7.02 -11.27
C ASP A 516 42.43 6.86 -12.61
N PHE A 517 43.19 6.73 -13.70
CA PHE A 517 42.63 6.43 -15.01
C PHE A 517 41.86 5.11 -15.02
N VAL A 518 42.45 4.03 -14.48
CA VAL A 518 41.78 2.73 -14.40
C VAL A 518 40.52 2.79 -13.53
N PHE A 519 40.57 3.55 -12.44
CA PHE A 519 39.39 3.79 -11.59
C PHE A 519 38.27 4.53 -12.36
N LEU A 520 38.59 5.65 -13.02
CA LEU A 520 37.61 6.44 -13.78
C LEU A 520 37.10 5.73 -15.03
N VAL A 521 37.87 4.77 -15.55
CA VAL A 521 37.59 4.05 -16.79
C VAL A 521 37.60 2.54 -16.55
N PRO A 522 36.59 1.99 -15.84
CA PRO A 522 36.45 0.55 -15.72
C PRO A 522 36.27 -0.05 -17.13
N LEU A 523 37.12 -1.03 -17.48
CA LEU A 523 37.18 -1.58 -18.84
C LEU A 523 35.94 -2.42 -19.19
N GLU A 524 35.36 -3.06 -18.19
CA GLU A 524 34.26 -4.03 -18.36
C GLU A 524 32.87 -3.40 -18.20
N ASP A 525 32.79 -2.21 -17.58
CA ASP A 525 31.51 -1.56 -17.27
C ASP A 525 31.39 -0.19 -17.95
N ARG A 526 30.70 -0.19 -19.10
CA ARG A 526 30.41 1.05 -19.83
C ARG A 526 29.50 1.99 -19.04
N GLY A 527 28.55 1.47 -18.25
CA GLY A 527 27.63 2.31 -17.47
C GLY A 527 28.37 3.06 -16.37
N MET A 528 29.24 2.35 -15.65
CA MET A 528 30.05 2.93 -14.59
C MET A 528 31.02 3.99 -15.10
N LEU A 529 31.58 3.84 -16.31
CA LEU A 529 32.40 4.88 -16.95
C LEU A 529 31.66 6.23 -17.05
N TRP A 530 30.42 6.21 -17.55
CA TRP A 530 29.61 7.43 -17.72
C TRP A 530 29.27 8.05 -16.36
N LEU A 531 28.96 7.20 -15.39
CA LEU A 531 28.60 7.64 -14.06
C LEU A 531 29.79 8.28 -13.31
N LEU A 532 30.96 7.64 -13.32
CA LEU A 532 32.17 8.19 -12.71
C LEU A 532 32.61 9.47 -13.40
N ARG A 533 32.42 9.57 -14.72
CA ARG A 533 32.60 10.83 -15.44
C ARG A 533 31.70 11.91 -14.90
N ASP A 534 30.41 11.63 -14.73
CA ASP A 534 29.43 12.62 -14.27
C ASP A 534 29.67 13.04 -12.83
N TYR A 535 30.09 12.12 -11.95
CA TYR A 535 30.51 12.47 -10.58
C TYR A 535 31.75 13.38 -10.56
N LEU A 536 32.74 13.08 -11.40
CA LEU A 536 33.93 13.93 -11.50
C LEU A 536 33.56 15.30 -12.07
N LEU A 537 32.73 15.36 -13.11
CA LEU A 537 32.23 16.62 -13.67
C LEU A 537 31.45 17.42 -12.63
N ALA A 538 30.59 16.77 -11.84
CA ALA A 538 29.84 17.43 -10.77
C ALA A 538 30.78 18.09 -9.76
N PHE A 539 31.80 17.37 -9.29
CA PHE A 539 32.82 17.92 -8.39
C PHE A 539 33.55 19.13 -9.02
N LEU A 540 33.99 18.98 -10.27
CA LEU A 540 34.74 20.02 -10.96
C LEU A 540 33.90 21.28 -11.19
N PHE A 541 32.65 21.14 -11.63
CA PHE A 541 31.73 22.28 -11.83
C PHE A 541 31.53 23.08 -10.56
N GLU A 542 31.28 22.41 -9.42
CA GLU A 542 31.09 23.09 -8.15
C GLU A 542 32.35 23.88 -7.73
N LYS A 543 33.53 23.27 -7.86
CA LYS A 543 34.79 23.93 -7.50
C LYS A 543 35.17 25.08 -8.42
N THR A 544 34.85 25.00 -9.72
CA THR A 544 35.13 26.11 -10.66
C THR A 544 34.10 27.23 -10.59
N ALA A 545 32.84 26.93 -10.26
CA ALA A 545 31.79 27.95 -10.11
C ALA A 545 32.10 28.95 -8.98
N GLY A 546 32.75 28.50 -7.90
CA GLY A 546 33.20 29.36 -6.80
C GLY A 546 34.30 30.37 -7.18
N ASN A 547 34.97 30.18 -8.32
CA ASN A 547 36.10 31.02 -8.78
C ASN A 547 35.72 32.02 -9.90
N GLY A 548 34.43 32.14 -10.26
CA GLY A 548 33.93 33.17 -11.17
C GLY A 548 34.05 32.88 -12.68
N SER A 549 34.46 31.67 -13.08
CA SER A 549 34.63 31.29 -14.49
C SER A 549 33.96 29.94 -14.81
N LEU A 550 32.66 29.95 -15.11
CA LEU A 550 32.07 28.81 -15.81
C LEU A 550 32.26 29.01 -17.32
N PRO A 551 32.86 28.04 -18.04
CA PRO A 551 32.90 28.11 -19.48
C PRO A 551 31.47 28.00 -20.04
N GLU A 552 31.06 29.01 -20.80
CA GLU A 552 29.96 28.90 -21.75
C GLU A 552 30.27 27.75 -22.73
N GLU A 553 29.23 27.09 -23.26
CA GLU A 553 29.42 26.05 -24.27
C GLU A 553 30.16 26.61 -25.47
N VAL A 554 31.49 26.44 -25.51
CA VAL A 554 32.27 26.69 -26.72
C VAL A 554 31.98 25.55 -27.68
N ILE A 555 30.96 25.74 -28.50
CA ILE A 555 30.75 24.95 -29.71
C ILE A 555 31.86 25.36 -30.68
N SER A 556 33.06 24.78 -30.55
CA SER A 556 34.09 24.95 -31.58
C SER A 556 33.74 24.07 -32.78
N PHE A 557 33.15 24.69 -33.80
CA PHE A 557 33.06 24.17 -35.16
C PHE A 557 34.45 24.23 -35.82
N GLU A 558 35.43 23.52 -35.28
CA GLU A 558 36.77 23.43 -35.88
C GLU A 558 37.47 22.24 -35.22
N ASP A 559 37.29 21.07 -35.85
CA ASP A 559 38.17 19.89 -35.84
C ASP A 559 37.40 18.76 -36.58
N ARG A 560 37.04 19.05 -37.83
CA ARG A 560 36.74 18.05 -38.87
C ARG A 560 37.83 18.16 -39.92
N GLU A 561 39.05 17.80 -39.56
CA GLU A 561 40.03 17.32 -40.53
C GLU A 561 41.13 16.57 -39.77
N GLU A 562 41.59 15.49 -40.40
CA GLU A 562 42.67 14.60 -39.97
C GLU A 562 42.34 13.57 -38.87
N LEU A 563 41.90 12.39 -39.33
CA LEU A 563 42.58 11.11 -39.09
C LEU A 563 41.91 10.01 -39.93
N PHE A 564 42.44 9.85 -41.15
CA PHE A 564 42.65 8.55 -41.80
C PHE A 564 44.05 8.06 -41.43
#